data_AF-A0A1H5IEQ6-F1
#
_entry.id   AF-A0A1H5IEQ6-F1
#
_cell.length_a   1.000
_cell.length_b   1.000
_cell.length_c   1.000
_cell.angle_alpha   90.00
_cell.angle_beta   90.00
_cell.angle_gamma   90.00
#
_symmetry.space_group_name_H-M   'P 1'
#
loop_
_entity.id
_entity.type
_entity.pdbx_description
1 polymer ?
#
loop_
_entity_poly.entity_id
_entity_poly.type
_entity_poly.pdbx_seq_one_letter_code
_entity_poly.pdbx_strand_id
1 'polypeptide(L)'
;MFLTITTTGTPERPATDLGFLLHKHPDNAQSFTTSHGVAHVFYPEADAERCTAALLLEVDAVALVRRGKGNGRGGAPDAALAQYVNDRPYAASSLLAVAIGNVFSSAVRGVCKARPEAPARTRPLRIEVPALPARGGPDLVRKLFEPLGWTVTAEPVALDAEFPEWGASRYVRLVLESEALTLSEALRHLYVLLPVLDDTKHYWVSAEEVDKLLRAGDGWLPGHPEQKLITSRYLSRRWSLTRQAMERLELVRLAEADDSEVEEIDNAVEEETETEEKPTPLAVRRREAILDALRRSGAARVLDLGCGQGQLVQELLKDPSFTEIVGVDVSMRALTIASRRLKLDRMGERQAARVTLFQGSLAYTDKRLKGYDAAVLSEVIEHLDLPRLPALEYAVFGAARPRTVLVTTPNVEYNVRWETLPAGHTRHGDHRFEWTREEFRAWAHRVAGRHGYDVEFLPVGPDDPEVGPPTQMATFTFSAKEAKAA
;
A
#
# COMPACT_ATOMS: atom_id res chain seq x y z
N MET A 1 -22.05 7.52 11.57
CA MET A 1 -21.28 8.80 11.48
C MET A 1 -21.77 9.64 10.32
N PHE A 2 -21.58 10.97 10.30
CA PHE A 2 -21.99 11.80 9.17
C PHE A 2 -21.10 13.02 8.95
N LEU A 3 -21.27 13.66 7.79
CA LEU A 3 -20.86 15.04 7.53
C LEU A 3 -22.03 15.82 6.93
N THR A 4 -21.99 17.15 7.05
CA THR A 4 -22.90 18.04 6.33
C THR A 4 -22.13 18.97 5.41
N ILE A 5 -22.76 19.35 4.30
CA ILE A 5 -22.26 20.33 3.33
C ILE A 5 -23.35 21.38 3.20
N THR A 6 -23.08 22.58 3.66
CA THR A 6 -23.99 23.72 3.64
C THR A 6 -23.48 24.76 2.66
N THR A 7 -24.41 25.40 1.98
CA THR A 7 -24.13 26.56 1.13
C THR A 7 -25.26 27.56 1.22
N THR A 8 -24.96 28.81 0.88
CA THR A 8 -25.95 29.87 0.73
C THR A 8 -26.14 30.24 -0.75
N GLY A 9 -27.29 30.82 -1.05
CA GLY A 9 -27.72 31.16 -2.40
C GLY A 9 -27.87 32.67 -2.62
N THR A 10 -27.91 33.05 -3.88
CA THR A 10 -28.37 34.37 -4.34
C THR A 10 -29.60 34.19 -5.24
N PRO A 11 -30.36 35.26 -5.56
CA PRO A 11 -31.51 35.14 -6.46
C PRO A 11 -31.19 34.50 -7.82
N GLU A 12 -29.97 34.71 -8.34
CA GLU A 12 -29.49 34.16 -9.61
C GLU A 12 -28.91 32.74 -9.46
N ARG A 13 -28.60 32.32 -8.23
CA ARG A 13 -27.91 31.06 -7.90
C ARG A 13 -28.48 30.51 -6.59
N PRO A 14 -29.68 29.91 -6.62
CA PRO A 14 -30.33 29.43 -5.41
C PRO A 14 -29.49 28.36 -4.71
N ALA A 15 -29.52 28.32 -3.38
CA ALA A 15 -28.73 27.36 -2.60
C ALA A 15 -29.10 25.91 -2.95
N THR A 16 -30.34 25.65 -3.36
CA THR A 16 -30.82 24.35 -3.85
C THR A 16 -30.05 23.82 -5.06
N ASP A 17 -29.27 24.64 -5.77
CA ASP A 17 -28.37 24.17 -6.83
C ASP A 17 -27.33 23.15 -6.33
N LEU A 18 -27.07 23.12 -5.01
CA LEU A 18 -26.31 22.06 -4.36
C LEU A 18 -26.82 20.66 -4.73
N GLY A 19 -28.14 20.50 -4.89
CA GLY A 19 -28.76 19.24 -5.31
C GLY A 19 -28.33 18.77 -6.69
N PHE A 20 -28.25 19.70 -7.65
CA PHE A 20 -27.76 19.40 -9.00
C PHE A 20 -26.27 19.08 -8.99
N LEU A 21 -25.48 19.82 -8.19
CA LEU A 21 -24.04 19.62 -8.10
C LEU A 21 -23.69 18.27 -7.44
N LEU A 22 -24.43 17.85 -6.41
CA LEU A 22 -24.27 16.55 -5.74
C LEU A 22 -24.95 15.39 -6.49
N HIS A 23 -25.78 15.69 -7.50
CA HIS A 23 -26.65 14.73 -8.19
C HIS A 23 -27.56 14.00 -7.20
N LYS A 24 -28.14 14.73 -6.25
CA LYS A 24 -29.06 14.23 -5.22
C LYS A 24 -30.18 15.25 -5.05
N HIS A 25 -31.41 14.84 -5.35
CA HIS A 25 -32.56 15.72 -5.28
C HIS A 25 -32.93 16.03 -3.82
N PRO A 26 -33.15 17.31 -3.42
CA PRO A 26 -33.47 17.67 -2.04
C PRO A 26 -34.69 16.94 -1.47
N ASP A 27 -35.76 16.81 -2.25
CA ASP A 27 -37.01 16.14 -1.84
C ASP A 27 -36.92 14.59 -1.81
N ASN A 28 -35.74 14.02 -2.05
CA ASN A 28 -35.57 12.57 -2.12
C ASN A 28 -34.42 12.10 -1.21
N ALA A 29 -34.78 11.53 -0.07
CA ALA A 29 -33.83 10.82 0.78
C ALA A 29 -33.42 9.50 0.11
N GLN A 30 -32.13 9.32 -0.15
CA GLN A 30 -31.59 8.19 -0.91
C GLN A 30 -30.62 7.37 -0.08
N SER A 31 -30.64 6.06 -0.28
CA SER A 31 -29.73 5.12 0.39
C SER A 31 -28.89 4.35 -0.64
N PHE A 32 -27.61 4.15 -0.33
CA PHE A 32 -26.63 3.51 -1.19
C PHE A 32 -25.90 2.41 -0.42
N THR A 33 -25.90 1.19 -0.94
CA THR A 33 -25.13 0.10 -0.35
C THR A 33 -23.64 0.33 -0.59
N THR A 34 -22.84 0.22 0.47
CA THR A 34 -21.38 0.30 0.43
C THR A 34 -20.76 -1.01 0.92
N SER A 35 -19.45 -1.14 0.76
CA SER A 35 -18.70 -2.29 1.28
C SER A 35 -18.70 -2.40 2.81
N HIS A 36 -19.09 -1.35 3.55
CA HIS A 36 -19.00 -1.33 5.01
C HIS A 36 -20.32 -0.94 5.70
N GLY A 37 -21.43 -0.87 4.96
CA GLY A 37 -22.74 -0.48 5.48
C GLY A 37 -23.57 0.30 4.46
N VAL A 38 -24.49 1.14 4.93
CA VAL A 38 -25.40 1.93 4.08
C VAL A 38 -25.09 3.42 4.22
N ALA A 39 -24.87 4.09 3.09
CA ALA A 39 -24.74 5.53 3.04
C ALA A 39 -26.08 6.16 2.69
N HIS A 40 -26.54 7.10 3.50
CA HIS A 40 -27.78 7.84 3.32
C HIS A 40 -27.45 9.28 2.94
N VAL A 41 -28.15 9.80 1.94
CA VAL A 41 -28.12 11.23 1.57
C VAL A 41 -29.49 11.82 1.70
N PHE A 42 -29.59 12.92 2.45
CA PHE A 42 -30.81 13.68 2.64
C PHE A 42 -30.47 15.15 2.90
N TYR A 43 -31.48 16.01 2.82
CA TYR A 43 -31.32 17.45 2.98
C TYR A 43 -32.13 17.91 4.19
N PRO A 44 -31.49 18.12 5.37
CA PRO A 44 -32.17 18.68 6.53
C PRO A 44 -32.72 20.10 6.28
N GLU A 45 -32.16 20.84 5.32
CA GLU A 45 -32.55 22.20 4.97
C GLU A 45 -32.33 22.40 3.46
N ALA A 46 -33.34 22.88 2.74
CA ALA A 46 -33.27 23.10 1.31
C ALA A 46 -34.23 24.21 0.86
N ASP A 47 -33.75 25.44 0.88
CA ASP A 47 -34.45 26.60 0.32
C ASP A 47 -33.50 27.43 -0.57
N ALA A 48 -34.02 28.53 -1.12
CA ALA A 48 -33.27 29.35 -2.06
C ALA A 48 -32.10 30.10 -1.40
N GLU A 49 -32.19 30.41 -0.10
CA GLU A 49 -31.19 31.16 0.66
C GLU A 49 -30.14 30.23 1.26
N ARG A 50 -30.54 29.04 1.73
CA ARG A 50 -29.66 28.07 2.39
C ARG A 50 -30.05 26.63 2.05
N CYS A 51 -29.03 25.83 1.79
CA CYS A 51 -29.20 24.42 1.49
C CYS A 51 -28.10 23.61 2.15
N THR A 52 -28.50 22.57 2.89
CA THR A 52 -27.60 21.67 3.60
C THR A 52 -27.88 20.25 3.16
N ALA A 53 -26.87 19.60 2.58
CA ALA A 53 -26.87 18.16 2.32
C ALA A 53 -26.18 17.43 3.48
N ALA A 54 -26.72 16.30 3.90
CA ALA A 54 -26.11 15.40 4.87
C ALA A 54 -25.72 14.08 4.20
N LEU A 55 -24.49 13.61 4.46
CA LEU A 55 -24.06 12.25 4.12
C LEU A 55 -23.87 11.48 5.43
N LEU A 56 -24.79 10.56 5.73
CA LEU A 56 -24.79 9.71 6.90
C LEU A 56 -24.33 8.30 6.51
N LEU A 57 -23.21 7.83 7.05
CA LEU A 57 -22.78 6.44 6.89
C LEU A 57 -23.17 5.64 8.14
N GLU A 58 -24.04 4.67 7.91
CA GLU A 58 -24.41 3.64 8.87
C GLU A 58 -23.52 2.41 8.64
N VAL A 59 -22.59 2.17 9.56
CA VAL A 59 -21.61 1.08 9.43
C VAL A 59 -22.16 -0.17 10.11
N ASP A 60 -22.13 -1.30 9.41
CA ASP A 60 -22.41 -2.61 10.02
C ASP A 60 -21.17 -3.10 10.77
N ALA A 61 -21.13 -2.83 12.07
CA ALA A 61 -20.04 -3.22 12.96
C ALA A 61 -19.81 -4.74 12.96
N VAL A 62 -20.87 -5.55 12.83
CA VAL A 62 -20.78 -7.02 12.87
C VAL A 62 -20.19 -7.55 11.56
N ALA A 63 -20.64 -7.03 10.41
CA ALA A 63 -20.06 -7.39 9.11
C ALA A 63 -18.59 -6.96 9.01
N LEU A 64 -18.23 -5.79 9.57
CA LEU A 64 -16.86 -5.28 9.61
C LEU A 64 -15.92 -6.25 10.35
N VAL A 65 -16.36 -6.81 11.48
CA VAL A 65 -15.62 -7.83 12.25
C VAL A 65 -15.56 -9.17 11.54
N ARG A 66 -16.68 -9.64 10.98
CA ARG A 66 -16.75 -10.94 10.28
C ARG A 66 -15.86 -10.97 9.04
N ARG A 67 -15.74 -9.86 8.31
CA ARG A 67 -14.81 -9.72 7.18
C ARG A 67 -13.35 -9.56 7.62
N GLY A 68 -13.11 -9.13 8.86
CA GLY A 68 -11.78 -9.02 9.49
C GLY A 68 -11.23 -10.32 10.09
N LYS A 69 -12.05 -11.37 10.29
CA LYS A 69 -11.68 -12.66 10.92
C LYS A 69 -10.65 -13.52 10.16
N GLY A 70 -10.12 -13.04 9.04
CA GLY A 70 -8.95 -13.65 8.38
C GLY A 70 -7.60 -13.28 9.00
N ASN A 71 -7.55 -12.29 9.91
CA ASN A 71 -6.30 -11.75 10.44
C ASN A 71 -6.21 -11.87 11.97
N GLY A 72 -5.37 -12.81 12.45
CA GLY A 72 -4.79 -12.80 13.79
C GLY A 72 -5.43 -13.76 14.80
N ARG A 73 -4.78 -14.92 15.03
CA ARG A 73 -4.85 -15.63 16.31
C ARG A 73 -3.85 -14.98 17.26
N GLY A 74 -4.32 -14.58 18.45
CA GLY A 74 -3.46 -14.21 19.59
C GLY A 74 -3.48 -12.73 19.94
N GLY A 75 -4.48 -12.30 20.69
CA GLY A 75 -4.48 -11.05 21.44
C GLY A 75 -5.18 -11.27 22.78
N ALA A 76 -4.75 -10.59 23.84
CA ALA A 76 -5.37 -10.62 25.17
C ALA A 76 -6.90 -10.43 25.10
N PRO A 77 -7.69 -10.91 26.08
CA PRO A 77 -9.16 -10.83 26.08
C PRO A 77 -9.73 -9.44 25.71
N ASP A 78 -9.05 -8.35 26.08
CA ASP A 78 -9.43 -6.98 25.69
C ASP A 78 -9.36 -6.69 24.18
N ALA A 79 -8.43 -7.33 23.46
CA ALA A 79 -8.30 -7.20 22.00
C ALA A 79 -9.43 -7.91 21.24
N ALA A 80 -10.09 -8.89 21.86
CA ALA A 80 -11.27 -9.55 21.30
C ALA A 80 -12.53 -8.71 21.51
N LEU A 81 -12.66 -8.01 22.64
CA LEU A 81 -13.76 -7.06 22.93
C LEU A 81 -13.70 -5.82 22.03
N ALA A 82 -12.50 -5.27 21.80
CA ALA A 82 -12.27 -4.14 20.90
C ALA A 82 -12.71 -4.39 19.44
N GLN A 83 -12.89 -5.65 19.04
CA GLN A 83 -13.46 -5.97 17.73
C GLN A 83 -14.97 -5.72 17.71
N TYR A 84 -15.70 -6.01 18.78
CA TYR A 84 -17.16 -5.84 18.84
C TYR A 84 -17.59 -4.47 19.36
N VAL A 85 -16.80 -3.86 20.25
CA VAL A 85 -17.02 -2.50 20.77
C VAL A 85 -15.87 -1.63 20.31
N ASN A 86 -16.12 -0.82 19.28
CA ASN A 86 -15.17 0.18 18.80
C ASN A 86 -15.91 1.39 18.23
N ASP A 87 -15.16 2.47 18.11
CA ASP A 87 -15.63 3.77 17.63
C ASP A 87 -15.85 3.86 16.11
N ARG A 88 -15.48 2.85 15.32
CA ARG A 88 -15.50 2.92 13.85
C ARG A 88 -16.87 3.25 13.24
N PRO A 89 -18.01 2.79 13.79
CA PRO A 89 -19.32 3.19 13.26
C PRO A 89 -19.66 4.68 13.47
N TYR A 90 -18.97 5.32 14.41
CA TYR A 90 -19.30 6.65 14.92
C TYR A 90 -18.27 7.71 14.51
N ALA A 91 -17.04 7.30 14.22
CA ALA A 91 -15.91 8.17 13.83
C ALA A 91 -15.83 8.41 12.32
N ALA A 92 -15.85 9.67 11.88
CA ALA A 92 -15.70 10.14 10.49
C ALA A 92 -14.31 9.81 9.90
N SER A 93 -14.12 8.53 9.62
CA SER A 93 -12.87 7.86 9.26
C SER A 93 -12.69 7.73 7.76
N SER A 94 -11.67 6.97 7.35
CA SER A 94 -11.47 6.54 5.96
C SER A 94 -12.72 5.92 5.29
N LEU A 95 -13.65 5.34 6.06
CA LEU A 95 -14.91 4.80 5.55
C LEU A 95 -15.83 5.90 5.00
N LEU A 96 -15.83 7.09 5.60
CA LEU A 96 -16.62 8.24 5.14
C LEU A 96 -16.05 8.80 3.84
N ALA A 97 -14.72 8.85 3.71
CA ALA A 97 -14.07 9.24 2.46
C ALA A 97 -14.44 8.31 1.30
N VAL A 98 -14.49 6.98 1.54
CA VAL A 98 -14.98 6.01 0.54
C VAL A 98 -16.45 6.27 0.18
N ALA A 99 -17.30 6.60 1.16
CA ALA A 99 -18.70 6.96 0.89
C ALA A 99 -18.82 8.23 0.02
N ILE A 100 -18.00 9.27 0.28
CA ILE A 100 -17.93 10.47 -0.57
C ILE A 100 -17.57 10.09 -2.01
N GLY A 101 -16.50 9.33 -2.20
CA GLY A 101 -16.02 8.93 -3.53
C GLY A 101 -17.03 8.10 -4.33
N ASN A 102 -17.86 7.30 -3.66
CA ASN A 102 -18.88 6.48 -4.31
C ASN A 102 -20.17 7.26 -4.58
N VAL A 103 -20.72 7.91 -3.54
CA VAL A 103 -22.05 8.54 -3.56
C VAL A 103 -22.04 9.87 -4.31
N PHE A 104 -20.93 10.62 -4.22
CA PHE A 104 -20.73 11.91 -4.87
C PHE A 104 -19.70 11.85 -6.02
N SER A 105 -19.52 10.67 -6.64
CA SER A 105 -18.51 10.44 -7.67
C SER A 105 -18.52 11.42 -8.85
N SER A 106 -19.70 11.90 -9.28
CA SER A 106 -19.81 12.92 -10.34
C SER A 106 -19.41 14.32 -9.84
N ALA A 107 -19.79 14.66 -8.61
CA ALA A 107 -19.45 15.95 -8.00
C ALA A 107 -17.94 16.06 -7.72
N VAL A 108 -17.31 14.98 -7.25
CA VAL A 108 -15.84 14.86 -7.06
C VAL A 108 -15.08 15.07 -8.37
N ARG A 109 -15.68 14.73 -9.52
CA ARG A 109 -15.10 14.94 -10.86
C ARG A 109 -15.44 16.32 -11.44
N GLY A 110 -16.21 17.16 -10.74
CA GLY A 110 -16.68 18.44 -11.27
C GLY A 110 -17.65 18.31 -12.45
N VAL A 111 -18.37 17.19 -12.60
CA VAL A 111 -19.27 16.96 -13.74
C VAL A 111 -20.72 17.19 -13.32
N CYS A 112 -21.44 18.10 -13.98
CA CYS A 112 -22.88 18.28 -13.82
C CYS A 112 -23.59 18.50 -15.17
N LYS A 113 -24.30 17.48 -15.68
CA LYS A 113 -24.98 17.58 -16.98
C LYS A 113 -26.15 18.56 -16.98
N ALA A 114 -26.88 18.66 -15.86
CA ALA A 114 -28.04 19.54 -15.73
C ALA A 114 -27.66 21.03 -15.66
N ARG A 115 -26.42 21.32 -15.24
CA ARG A 115 -25.85 22.66 -15.08
C ARG A 115 -24.34 22.64 -15.41
N PRO A 116 -23.95 22.61 -16.69
CA PRO A 116 -22.55 22.37 -17.08
C PRO A 116 -21.54 23.39 -16.54
N GLU A 117 -21.94 24.66 -16.40
CA GLU A 117 -21.05 25.71 -15.90
C GLU A 117 -20.98 25.81 -14.37
N ALA A 118 -21.93 25.19 -13.65
CA ALA A 118 -22.04 25.37 -12.20
C ALA A 118 -20.87 24.76 -11.40
N PRO A 119 -20.30 23.59 -11.77
CA PRO A 119 -19.18 23.00 -11.02
C PRO A 119 -17.90 23.83 -10.99
N ALA A 120 -17.64 24.63 -12.03
CA ALA A 120 -16.45 25.47 -12.13
C ALA A 120 -16.54 26.76 -11.29
N ARG A 121 -17.72 27.05 -10.72
CA ARG A 121 -17.96 28.28 -9.95
C ARG A 121 -17.68 28.03 -8.47
N THR A 122 -16.96 28.95 -7.85
CA THR A 122 -16.78 28.99 -6.40
C THR A 122 -18.09 29.39 -5.72
N ARG A 123 -18.32 28.87 -4.50
CA ARG A 123 -19.54 29.12 -3.73
C ARG A 123 -19.20 29.14 -2.23
N PRO A 124 -19.95 29.86 -1.38
CA PRO A 124 -19.82 29.74 0.06
C PRO A 124 -20.10 28.31 0.49
N LEU A 125 -19.13 27.65 1.11
CA LEU A 125 -19.19 26.28 1.57
C LEU A 125 -18.87 26.23 3.06
N ARG A 126 -19.76 25.56 3.80
CA ARG A 126 -19.56 25.20 5.20
C ARG A 126 -19.70 23.70 5.36
N ILE A 127 -18.65 23.03 5.82
CA ILE A 127 -18.60 21.59 6.03
C ILE A 127 -18.46 21.30 7.52
N GLU A 128 -19.32 20.46 8.05
CA GLU A 128 -19.24 20.03 9.45
C GLU A 128 -19.03 18.52 9.56
N VAL A 129 -18.06 18.15 10.40
CA VAL A 129 -17.75 16.75 10.73
C VAL A 129 -17.72 16.63 12.26
N PRO A 130 -18.80 16.16 12.90
CA PRO A 130 -18.93 16.24 14.36
C PRO A 130 -17.93 15.40 15.16
N ALA A 131 -17.44 14.30 14.57
CA ALA A 131 -16.56 13.35 15.24
C ALA A 131 -15.45 12.87 14.29
N LEU A 132 -14.46 13.72 14.04
CA LEU A 132 -13.32 13.41 13.19
C LEU A 132 -12.14 12.88 14.02
N PRO A 133 -11.68 11.63 13.83
CA PRO A 133 -10.42 11.20 14.42
C PRO A 133 -9.27 12.05 13.88
N ALA A 134 -8.52 12.69 14.78
CA ALA A 134 -7.41 13.59 14.43
C ALA A 134 -6.14 13.13 15.15
N ARG A 135 -5.45 12.12 14.61
CA ARG A 135 -4.16 11.65 15.14
C ARG A 135 -3.06 12.66 14.83
N GLY A 136 -2.88 13.60 15.75
CA GLY A 136 -2.08 14.82 15.56
C GLY A 136 -2.77 16.07 16.11
N GLY A 137 -3.99 15.92 16.62
CA GLY A 137 -4.74 16.99 17.28
C GLY A 137 -5.26 18.06 16.32
N PRO A 138 -5.89 19.11 16.88
CA PRO A 138 -6.42 20.25 16.11
C PRO A 138 -5.38 20.94 15.22
N ASP A 139 -4.12 21.00 15.67
CA ASP A 139 -3.04 21.68 14.95
C ASP A 139 -2.73 20.99 13.63
N LEU A 140 -2.77 19.65 13.60
CA LEU A 140 -2.62 18.92 12.33
C LEU A 140 -3.78 19.21 11.38
N VAL A 141 -5.01 19.31 11.90
CA VAL A 141 -6.18 19.63 11.07
C VAL A 141 -6.00 21.00 10.40
N ARG A 142 -5.55 22.01 11.15
CA ARG A 142 -5.24 23.34 10.62
C ARG A 142 -4.16 23.28 9.54
N LYS A 143 -3.03 22.62 9.81
CA LYS A 143 -1.93 22.44 8.84
C LYS A 143 -2.33 21.76 7.54
N LEU A 144 -3.36 20.91 7.55
CA LEU A 144 -3.83 20.19 6.37
C LEU A 144 -4.88 20.96 5.57
N PHE A 145 -5.70 21.80 6.20
CA PHE A 145 -6.83 22.46 5.53
C PHE A 145 -6.59 23.96 5.30
N GLU A 146 -5.92 24.69 6.19
CA GLU A 146 -5.69 26.14 6.01
C GLU A 146 -4.91 26.48 4.73
N PRO A 147 -3.85 25.75 4.32
CA PRO A 147 -3.15 26.01 3.06
C PRO A 147 -4.02 25.86 1.81
N LEU A 148 -5.17 25.18 1.93
CA LEU A 148 -6.13 24.95 0.85
C LEU A 148 -7.23 26.01 0.78
N GLY A 149 -7.12 27.10 1.55
CA GLY A 149 -8.10 28.20 1.55
C GLY A 149 -9.31 27.94 2.45
N TRP A 150 -9.18 27.06 3.44
CA TRP A 150 -10.20 26.86 4.47
C TRP A 150 -9.94 27.72 5.70
N THR A 151 -11.01 28.31 6.24
CA THR A 151 -11.07 28.71 7.65
C THR A 151 -11.42 27.47 8.47
N VAL A 152 -10.57 27.11 9.44
CA VAL A 152 -10.66 25.84 10.17
C VAL A 152 -11.01 26.09 11.64
N THR A 153 -12.13 25.54 12.08
CA THR A 153 -12.44 25.38 13.51
C THR A 153 -12.38 23.91 13.87
N ALA A 154 -11.43 23.54 14.73
CA ALA A 154 -11.21 22.17 15.19
C ALA A 154 -11.19 22.12 16.72
N GLU A 155 -12.31 21.74 17.33
CA GLU A 155 -12.48 21.70 18.78
C GLU A 155 -12.32 20.27 19.30
N PRO A 156 -11.41 20.00 20.25
CA PRO A 156 -11.32 18.69 20.87
C PRO A 156 -12.62 18.28 21.54
N VAL A 157 -13.08 17.05 21.28
CA VAL A 157 -14.26 16.48 21.95
C VAL A 157 -13.80 15.86 23.27
N ALA A 158 -14.43 16.19 24.39
CA ALA A 158 -14.15 15.57 25.69
C ALA A 158 -14.33 14.03 25.62
N LEU A 159 -13.50 13.26 26.32
CA LEU A 159 -13.70 11.80 26.42
C LEU A 159 -15.04 11.47 27.07
N ASP A 160 -15.34 12.20 28.15
CA ASP A 160 -16.61 12.12 28.85
C ASP A 160 -16.92 13.51 29.44
N ALA A 161 -18.15 13.97 29.29
CA ALA A 161 -18.56 15.27 29.82
C ALA A 161 -18.80 15.24 31.34
N GLU A 162 -19.10 14.06 31.90
CA GLU A 162 -19.29 13.88 33.35
C GLU A 162 -17.97 13.68 34.10
N PHE A 163 -16.89 13.30 33.38
CA PHE A 163 -15.55 13.08 33.94
C PHE A 163 -14.48 13.93 33.22
N PRO A 164 -14.44 15.26 33.44
CA PRO A 164 -13.50 16.16 32.76
C PRO A 164 -12.02 15.82 32.98
N GLU A 165 -11.69 15.18 34.09
CA GLU A 165 -10.34 14.75 34.44
C GLU A 165 -9.75 13.69 33.49
N TRP A 166 -10.59 13.00 32.71
CA TRP A 166 -10.13 12.09 31.66
C TRP A 166 -9.57 12.84 30.44
N GLY A 167 -9.88 14.13 30.32
CA GLY A 167 -9.34 15.02 29.30
C GLY A 167 -10.02 14.87 27.93
N ALA A 168 -9.33 15.36 26.90
CA ALA A 168 -9.83 15.34 25.53
C ALA A 168 -9.69 13.95 24.90
N SER A 169 -10.69 13.58 24.09
CA SER A 169 -10.60 12.42 23.21
C SER A 169 -9.69 12.69 22.02
N ARG A 170 -9.42 11.64 21.24
CA ARG A 170 -8.72 11.76 19.95
C ARG A 170 -9.56 12.38 18.83
N TYR A 171 -10.81 12.72 19.11
CA TYR A 171 -11.76 13.27 18.15
C TYR A 171 -11.80 14.79 18.25
N VAL A 172 -12.00 15.42 17.09
CA VAL A 172 -12.35 16.84 17.02
C VAL A 172 -13.70 17.00 16.37
N ARG A 173 -14.44 18.02 16.80
CA ARG A 173 -15.53 18.62 16.04
C ARG A 173 -14.90 19.55 15.02
N LEU A 174 -15.00 19.19 13.75
CA LEU A 174 -14.45 19.96 12.64
C LEU A 174 -15.54 20.78 11.96
N VAL A 175 -15.21 22.04 11.70
CA VAL A 175 -15.94 22.96 10.85
C VAL A 175 -14.94 23.58 9.87
N LEU A 176 -15.25 23.49 8.58
CA LEU A 176 -14.48 24.08 7.49
C LEU A 176 -15.35 25.09 6.75
N GLU A 177 -14.84 26.30 6.54
CA GLU A 177 -15.55 27.36 5.82
C GLU A 177 -14.68 27.97 4.73
N SER A 178 -15.25 28.17 3.53
CA SER A 178 -14.56 28.84 2.44
C SER A 178 -15.56 29.44 1.45
N GLU A 179 -15.20 30.59 0.88
CA GLU A 179 -15.93 31.21 -0.24
C GLU A 179 -15.20 31.06 -1.57
N ALA A 180 -13.94 30.60 -1.52
CA ALA A 180 -13.02 30.57 -2.65
C ALA A 180 -12.94 29.21 -3.35
N LEU A 181 -13.65 28.19 -2.83
CA LEU A 181 -13.57 26.82 -3.33
C LEU A 181 -14.80 26.43 -4.14
N THR A 182 -14.58 25.62 -5.16
CA THR A 182 -15.63 24.83 -5.83
C THR A 182 -16.04 23.65 -4.96
N LEU A 183 -17.23 23.12 -5.20
CA LEU A 183 -17.69 21.90 -4.51
C LEU A 183 -16.78 20.70 -4.83
N SER A 184 -16.25 20.63 -6.04
CA SER A 184 -15.36 19.55 -6.48
C SER A 184 -14.06 19.54 -5.68
N GLU A 185 -13.40 20.69 -5.55
CA GLU A 185 -12.20 20.85 -4.71
C GLU A 185 -12.48 20.46 -3.26
N ALA A 186 -13.58 20.96 -2.69
CA ALA A 186 -13.93 20.65 -1.31
C ALA A 186 -14.12 19.15 -1.07
N LEU A 187 -14.80 18.45 -1.97
CA LEU A 187 -14.99 17.00 -1.88
C LEU A 187 -13.68 16.23 -2.09
N ARG A 188 -12.80 16.68 -3.00
CA ARG A 188 -11.46 16.10 -3.22
C ARG A 188 -10.56 16.27 -2.00
N HIS A 189 -10.57 17.44 -1.37
CA HIS A 189 -9.84 17.71 -0.12
C HIS A 189 -10.28 16.73 0.98
N LEU A 190 -11.59 16.62 1.23
CA LEU A 190 -12.12 15.67 2.22
C LEU A 190 -11.78 14.21 1.89
N TYR A 191 -11.90 13.82 0.61
CA TYR A 191 -11.61 12.46 0.16
C TYR A 191 -10.16 12.03 0.47
N VAL A 192 -9.20 12.96 0.33
CA VAL A 192 -7.79 12.70 0.61
C VAL A 192 -7.43 12.87 2.09
N LEU A 193 -7.93 13.92 2.74
CA LEU A 193 -7.45 14.33 4.07
C LEU A 193 -8.12 13.60 5.23
N LEU A 194 -9.37 13.13 5.10
CA LEU A 194 -10.02 12.33 6.16
C LEU A 194 -9.23 11.04 6.47
N PRO A 195 -8.78 10.24 5.48
CA PRO A 195 -7.91 9.09 5.74
C PRO A 195 -6.54 9.45 6.35
N VAL A 196 -6.00 10.64 6.05
CA VAL A 196 -4.71 11.13 6.58
C VAL A 196 -4.81 11.47 8.07
N LEU A 197 -5.94 12.04 8.48
CA LEU A 197 -6.22 12.39 9.88
C LEU A 197 -6.56 11.17 10.73
N ASP A 198 -7.30 10.22 10.15
CA ASP A 198 -7.63 8.94 10.77
C ASP A 198 -6.36 8.10 11.03
N ASP A 199 -5.39 8.13 10.10
CA ASP A 199 -4.11 7.38 10.17
C ASP A 199 -4.30 5.89 10.50
N THR A 200 -5.48 5.36 10.13
CA THR A 200 -5.83 3.94 10.09
C THR A 200 -6.66 3.65 8.85
N LYS A 201 -6.09 2.98 7.84
CA LYS A 201 -6.87 2.44 6.74
C LYS A 201 -7.31 1.01 7.05
N HIS A 202 -8.61 0.75 6.94
CA HIS A 202 -9.22 -0.56 7.21
C HIS A 202 -9.21 -1.51 5.99
N TYR A 203 -8.64 -1.08 4.88
CA TYR A 203 -8.47 -1.84 3.65
C TYR A 203 -7.02 -1.74 3.17
N TRP A 204 -6.62 -2.65 2.29
CA TRP A 204 -5.23 -2.69 1.81
C TRP A 204 -4.98 -1.65 0.72
N VAL A 205 -3.88 -0.91 0.88
CA VAL A 205 -3.40 0.06 -0.10
C VAL A 205 -2.57 -0.64 -1.19
N SER A 206 -3.03 -0.55 -2.44
CA SER A 206 -2.38 -1.08 -3.64
C SER A 206 -1.76 0.06 -4.47
N ALA A 207 -1.06 -0.27 -5.57
CA ALA A 207 -0.55 0.72 -6.51
C ALA A 207 -1.66 1.61 -7.12
N GLU A 208 -2.89 1.08 -7.28
CA GLU A 208 -4.04 1.86 -7.74
C GLU A 208 -4.41 3.02 -6.78
N GLU A 209 -4.08 2.90 -5.48
CA GLU A 209 -4.30 4.00 -4.54
C GLU A 209 -3.36 5.18 -4.78
N VAL A 210 -2.20 4.95 -5.41
CA VAL A 210 -1.32 6.04 -5.87
C VAL A 210 -2.02 6.81 -6.98
N ASP A 211 -2.55 6.14 -8.00
CA ASP A 211 -3.25 6.80 -9.11
C ASP A 211 -4.53 7.51 -8.65
N LYS A 212 -5.20 6.99 -7.61
CA LYS A 212 -6.34 7.69 -6.98
C LYS A 212 -5.90 8.93 -6.21
N LEU A 213 -4.79 8.85 -5.48
CA LEU A 213 -4.23 9.99 -4.75
C LEU A 213 -3.83 11.10 -5.72
N LEU A 214 -3.14 10.77 -6.81
CA LEU A 214 -2.72 11.75 -7.80
C LEU A 214 -3.93 12.43 -8.46
N ARG A 215 -4.94 11.66 -8.89
CA ARG A 215 -6.16 12.24 -9.48
C ARG A 215 -6.96 13.12 -8.51
N ALA A 216 -7.05 12.72 -7.24
CA ALA A 216 -7.77 13.51 -6.24
C ALA A 216 -6.94 14.69 -5.72
N GLY A 217 -5.61 14.58 -5.77
CA GLY A 217 -4.63 15.58 -5.40
C GLY A 217 -4.33 16.59 -6.50
N ASP A 218 -4.81 16.34 -7.71
CA ASP A 218 -4.55 17.16 -8.90
C ASP A 218 -4.96 18.62 -8.69
N GLY A 219 -4.05 19.54 -9.04
CA GLY A 219 -4.18 20.98 -8.86
C GLY A 219 -3.92 21.55 -7.46
N TRP A 220 -3.63 20.72 -6.43
CA TRP A 220 -3.36 21.23 -5.08
C TRP A 220 -2.29 20.47 -4.28
N LEU A 221 -2.21 19.16 -4.43
CA LEU A 221 -1.29 18.32 -3.66
C LEU A 221 0.19 18.58 -3.97
N PRO A 222 0.62 18.84 -5.23
CA PRO A 222 2.01 19.21 -5.54
C PRO A 222 2.50 20.45 -4.79
N GLY A 223 1.62 21.45 -4.61
CA GLY A 223 1.93 22.71 -3.92
C GLY A 223 1.70 22.69 -2.40
N HIS A 224 1.12 21.62 -1.85
CA HIS A 224 0.74 21.59 -0.44
C HIS A 224 1.97 21.51 0.50
N PRO A 225 2.09 22.36 1.55
CA PRO A 225 3.24 22.33 2.47
C PRO A 225 3.46 20.98 3.15
N GLU A 226 2.38 20.31 3.54
CA GLU A 226 2.38 18.98 4.16
C GLU A 226 2.31 17.82 3.15
N GLN A 227 2.65 18.02 1.88
CA GLN A 227 2.57 17.01 0.81
C GLN A 227 3.20 15.67 1.22
N LYS A 228 4.41 15.68 1.81
CA LYS A 228 5.11 14.46 2.25
C LYS A 228 4.29 13.70 3.31
N LEU A 229 3.70 14.43 4.26
CA LEU A 229 2.88 13.85 5.32
C LEU A 229 1.59 13.25 4.77
N ILE A 230 0.91 13.99 3.88
CA ILE A 230 -0.32 13.57 3.20
C ILE A 230 -0.06 12.28 2.41
N THR A 231 0.94 12.27 1.54
CA THR A 231 1.29 11.11 0.70
C THR A 231 1.68 9.90 1.54
N SER A 232 2.49 10.11 2.59
CA SER A 232 2.89 9.03 3.50
C SER A 232 1.70 8.41 4.23
N ARG A 233 0.88 9.21 4.92
CA ARG A 233 -0.27 8.69 5.69
C ARG A 233 -1.37 8.13 4.80
N TYR A 234 -1.67 8.78 3.67
CA TYR A 234 -2.66 8.30 2.72
C TYR A 234 -2.28 6.91 2.19
N LEU A 235 -1.00 6.65 1.95
CA LEU A 235 -0.54 5.35 1.46
C LEU A 235 -0.17 4.38 2.60
N SER A 236 -0.67 4.63 3.81
CA SER A 236 -0.43 3.82 5.02
C SER A 236 1.06 3.60 5.30
N ARG A 237 1.87 4.63 5.07
CA ARG A 237 3.33 4.67 5.24
C ARG A 237 4.06 3.59 4.43
N ARG A 238 3.46 3.13 3.32
CA ARG A 238 4.12 2.19 2.39
C ARG A 238 5.15 2.91 1.57
N TRP A 239 6.40 2.82 2.02
CA TRP A 239 7.53 3.55 1.45
C TRP A 239 7.64 3.44 -0.08
N SER A 240 7.43 2.26 -0.66
CA SER A 240 7.50 2.06 -2.12
C SER A 240 6.41 2.83 -2.89
N LEU A 241 5.19 2.87 -2.37
CA LEU A 241 4.08 3.63 -2.97
C LEU A 241 4.23 5.12 -2.70
N THR A 242 4.67 5.50 -1.50
CA THR A 242 4.93 6.89 -1.13
C THR A 242 6.02 7.48 -2.03
N ARG A 243 7.12 6.76 -2.25
CA ARG A 243 8.18 7.21 -3.17
C ARG A 243 7.67 7.37 -4.60
N GLN A 244 6.95 6.38 -5.12
CA GLN A 244 6.35 6.46 -6.46
C GLN A 244 5.40 7.65 -6.62
N ALA A 245 4.59 7.95 -5.60
CA ALA A 245 3.70 9.10 -5.61
C ALA A 245 4.47 10.42 -5.54
N MET A 246 5.50 10.50 -4.69
CA MET A 246 6.34 11.69 -4.54
C MET A 246 7.10 12.02 -5.83
N GLU A 247 7.72 11.03 -6.48
CA GLU A 247 8.42 11.21 -7.77
C GLU A 247 7.48 11.80 -8.83
N ARG A 248 6.24 11.31 -8.92
CA ARG A 248 5.26 11.83 -9.88
C ARG A 248 4.75 13.22 -9.53
N LEU A 249 4.53 13.53 -8.26
CA LEU A 249 4.11 14.86 -7.83
C LEU A 249 5.21 15.90 -8.04
N GLU A 250 6.48 15.51 -7.91
CA GLU A 250 7.62 16.36 -8.20
C GLU A 250 7.72 16.68 -9.69
N LEU A 251 7.47 15.70 -10.57
CA LEU A 251 7.38 15.93 -12.02
C LEU A 251 6.27 16.93 -12.38
N VAL A 252 5.08 16.80 -11.77
CA VAL A 252 3.98 17.75 -11.98
C VAL A 252 4.36 19.16 -11.51
N ARG A 253 4.94 19.27 -10.31
CA ARG A 253 5.38 20.56 -9.76
C ARG A 253 6.43 21.24 -10.64
N LEU A 254 7.38 20.48 -11.19
CA LEU A 254 8.41 21.01 -12.09
C LEU A 254 7.79 21.48 -13.42
N ALA A 255 6.85 20.71 -13.98
CA ALA A 255 6.13 21.10 -15.19
C ALA A 255 5.30 22.38 -14.99
N GLU A 256 4.61 22.53 -13.84
CA GLU A 256 3.88 23.74 -13.46
C GLU A 256 4.79 24.97 -13.25
N ALA A 257 6.07 24.76 -12.91
CA ALA A 257 7.04 25.83 -12.69
C ALA A 257 7.70 26.35 -13.98
N ASP A 258 7.72 25.53 -15.04
CA ASP A 258 8.37 25.83 -16.33
C ASP A 258 7.39 26.32 -17.43
N ASP A 259 6.12 26.62 -17.09
CA ASP A 259 5.06 27.14 -17.99
C ASP A 259 4.94 26.35 -19.30
N SER A 260 5.10 25.03 -19.23
CA SER A 260 4.89 24.11 -20.34
C SER A 260 3.58 23.34 -20.14
N GLU A 261 2.62 23.56 -21.02
CA GLU A 261 1.30 22.92 -20.98
C GLU A 261 1.44 21.40 -21.14
N VAL A 262 0.81 20.66 -20.23
CA VAL A 262 0.70 19.20 -20.25
C VAL A 262 -0.53 18.81 -21.08
N GLU A 263 -0.41 18.80 -22.41
CA GLU A 263 -1.35 18.06 -23.25
C GLU A 263 -0.63 17.19 -24.30
N GLU A 264 -1.07 15.92 -24.32
CA GLU A 264 -0.78 14.85 -25.28
C GLU A 264 0.63 14.25 -25.33
N ILE A 265 0.84 13.18 -24.54
CA ILE A 265 1.73 12.09 -24.96
C ILE A 265 0.87 10.82 -25.06
N ASP A 266 0.10 10.75 -26.14
CA ASP A 266 -0.26 9.45 -26.73
C ASP A 266 0.94 8.95 -27.55
N ASN A 267 1.07 7.63 -27.58
CA ASN A 267 2.19 6.92 -28.16
C ASN A 267 2.21 7.08 -29.69
N ALA A 268 3.25 7.72 -30.23
CA ALA A 268 3.76 7.40 -31.56
C ALA A 268 5.28 7.55 -31.56
N VAL A 269 5.92 6.43 -31.84
CA VAL A 269 7.37 6.26 -32.02
C VAL A 269 7.75 6.91 -33.34
N GLU A 270 8.76 7.78 -33.33
CA GLU A 270 9.69 7.91 -34.45
C GLU A 270 11.08 8.33 -33.91
N GLU A 271 12.07 7.59 -34.39
CA GLU A 271 13.48 7.50 -33.99
C GLU A 271 14.23 8.81 -34.30
N GLU A 272 15.10 9.31 -33.43
CA GLU A 272 16.58 9.19 -33.45
C GLU A 272 17.07 10.26 -32.43
N THR A 273 18.08 10.16 -31.56
CA THR A 273 19.21 9.24 -31.35
C THR A 273 19.82 9.56 -29.96
N GLU A 274 20.39 8.53 -29.32
CA GLU A 274 21.46 8.57 -28.29
C GLU A 274 21.12 8.84 -26.80
N THR A 275 20.77 7.74 -26.13
CA THR A 275 21.45 7.16 -24.94
C THR A 275 21.66 8.00 -23.68
N GLU A 276 20.69 7.91 -22.76
CA GLU A 276 20.98 7.62 -21.36
C GLU A 276 20.12 6.42 -20.91
N GLU A 277 20.77 5.27 -20.71
CA GLU A 277 20.12 4.06 -20.22
C GLU A 277 19.59 4.30 -18.79
N LYS A 278 18.27 4.35 -18.61
CA LYS A 278 17.67 4.27 -17.27
C LYS A 278 18.19 2.99 -16.58
N PRO A 279 18.82 3.09 -15.40
CA PRO A 279 19.46 1.93 -14.78
C PRO A 279 18.44 0.84 -14.47
N THR A 280 18.69 -0.38 -14.98
CA THR A 280 17.84 -1.55 -14.73
C THR A 280 17.56 -1.71 -13.23
N PRO A 281 16.29 -1.75 -12.79
CA PRO A 281 15.94 -1.80 -11.37
C PRO A 281 16.59 -2.97 -10.63
N LEU A 282 17.03 -2.77 -9.40
CA LEU A 282 17.74 -3.79 -8.60
C LEU A 282 16.95 -5.11 -8.48
N ALA A 283 15.63 -5.04 -8.34
CA ALA A 283 14.78 -6.23 -8.28
C ALA A 283 14.79 -7.04 -9.58
N VAL A 284 15.00 -6.41 -10.75
CA VAL A 284 15.17 -7.08 -12.05
C VAL A 284 16.52 -7.76 -12.08
N ARG A 285 17.61 -7.03 -11.77
CA ARG A 285 18.98 -7.58 -11.69
C ARG A 285 19.07 -8.79 -10.76
N ARG A 286 18.37 -8.74 -9.62
CA ARG A 286 18.28 -9.87 -8.68
C ARG A 286 17.60 -11.09 -9.29
N ARG A 287 16.46 -10.91 -9.97
CA ARG A 287 15.79 -12.03 -10.64
C ARG A 287 16.65 -12.63 -11.74
N GLU A 288 17.33 -11.79 -12.53
CA GLU A 288 18.26 -12.25 -13.57
C GLU A 288 19.40 -13.08 -12.97
N ALA A 289 20.05 -12.59 -11.90
CA ALA A 289 21.10 -13.33 -11.19
C ALA A 289 20.62 -14.68 -10.64
N ILE A 290 19.40 -14.73 -10.10
CA ILE A 290 18.77 -15.98 -9.64
C ILE A 290 18.54 -16.94 -10.81
N LEU A 291 17.96 -16.46 -11.92
CA LEU A 291 17.71 -17.28 -13.10
C LEU A 291 19.00 -17.86 -13.68
N ASP A 292 20.06 -17.05 -13.76
CA ASP A 292 21.36 -17.49 -14.28
C ASP A 292 22.03 -18.50 -13.35
N ALA A 293 21.92 -18.35 -12.03
CA ALA A 293 22.38 -19.35 -11.07
C ALA A 293 21.59 -20.66 -11.19
N LEU A 294 20.26 -20.60 -11.33
CA LEU A 294 19.42 -21.78 -11.53
C LEU A 294 19.77 -22.51 -12.84
N ARG A 295 19.97 -21.78 -13.94
CA ARG A 295 20.41 -22.35 -15.22
C ARG A 295 21.76 -23.02 -15.12
N ARG A 296 22.75 -22.37 -14.50
CA ARG A 296 24.09 -22.95 -14.27
C ARG A 296 24.03 -24.22 -13.41
N SER A 297 23.11 -24.30 -12.47
CA SER A 297 22.90 -25.50 -11.64
C SER A 297 22.21 -26.66 -12.37
N GLY A 298 21.68 -26.43 -13.58
CA GLY A 298 20.90 -27.41 -14.34
C GLY A 298 19.64 -27.87 -13.60
N ALA A 299 19.00 -26.99 -12.82
CA ALA A 299 17.78 -27.31 -12.09
C ALA A 299 16.57 -27.35 -13.01
N ALA A 300 15.77 -28.41 -12.95
CA ALA A 300 14.52 -28.52 -13.69
C ALA A 300 13.30 -28.39 -12.75
N ARG A 301 13.43 -28.86 -11.50
CA ARG A 301 12.41 -28.81 -10.45
C ARG A 301 12.80 -27.78 -9.40
N VAL A 302 12.09 -26.66 -9.33
CA VAL A 302 12.47 -25.49 -8.54
C VAL A 302 11.41 -25.14 -7.49
N LEU A 303 11.85 -24.92 -6.26
CA LEU A 303 11.05 -24.31 -5.18
C LEU A 303 11.34 -22.81 -5.11
N ASP A 304 10.30 -21.99 -5.14
CA ASP A 304 10.33 -20.57 -4.77
C ASP A 304 9.73 -20.44 -3.35
N LEU A 305 10.60 -20.39 -2.35
CA LEU A 305 10.26 -20.42 -0.93
C LEU A 305 10.12 -18.98 -0.42
N GLY A 306 8.91 -18.55 -0.08
CA GLY A 306 8.60 -17.13 0.10
C GLY A 306 8.30 -16.43 -1.23
N CYS A 307 7.55 -17.09 -2.11
CA CYS A 307 7.35 -16.63 -3.50
C CYS A 307 6.62 -15.29 -3.63
N GLY A 308 6.02 -14.78 -2.55
CA GLY A 308 5.29 -13.53 -2.52
C GLY A 308 4.18 -13.51 -3.56
N GLN A 309 4.22 -12.50 -4.43
CA GLN A 309 3.23 -12.33 -5.49
C GLN A 309 3.62 -13.06 -6.80
N GLY A 310 4.56 -14.00 -6.74
CA GLY A 310 4.92 -14.88 -7.85
C GLY A 310 5.73 -14.24 -8.96
N GLN A 311 6.52 -13.18 -8.68
CA GLN A 311 7.36 -12.55 -9.70
C GLN A 311 8.41 -13.52 -10.25
N LEU A 312 9.09 -14.28 -9.40
CA LEU A 312 10.10 -15.25 -9.84
C LEU A 312 9.45 -16.43 -10.56
N VAL A 313 8.35 -16.98 -10.01
CA VAL A 313 7.54 -18.01 -10.68
C VAL A 313 7.13 -17.60 -12.11
N GLN A 314 6.75 -16.34 -12.31
CA GLN A 314 6.38 -15.82 -13.63
C GLN A 314 7.54 -15.85 -14.62
N GLU A 315 8.75 -15.51 -14.17
CA GLU A 315 9.95 -15.58 -15.02
C GLU A 315 10.38 -17.01 -15.30
N LEU A 316 10.34 -17.89 -14.29
CA LEU A 316 10.65 -19.32 -14.45
C LEU A 316 9.72 -19.99 -15.48
N LEU A 317 8.45 -19.62 -15.52
CA LEU A 317 7.49 -20.18 -16.49
C LEU A 317 7.83 -19.87 -17.95
N LYS A 318 8.56 -18.78 -18.23
CA LYS A 318 8.99 -18.39 -19.58
C LYS A 318 10.07 -19.33 -20.14
N ASP A 319 10.85 -19.95 -19.26
CA ASP A 319 11.95 -20.83 -19.65
C ASP A 319 11.47 -22.30 -19.57
N PRO A 320 11.39 -23.03 -20.70
CA PRO A 320 10.85 -24.39 -20.72
C PRO A 320 11.74 -25.43 -20.04
N SER A 321 12.98 -25.10 -19.70
CA SER A 321 13.87 -26.02 -18.97
C SER A 321 13.40 -26.30 -17.53
N PHE A 322 12.64 -25.37 -16.93
CA PHE A 322 12.01 -25.58 -15.62
C PHE A 322 10.73 -26.39 -15.77
N THR A 323 10.80 -27.70 -15.53
CA THR A 323 9.69 -28.63 -15.76
C THR A 323 8.70 -28.69 -14.61
N GLU A 324 9.10 -28.31 -13.39
CA GLU A 324 8.21 -28.22 -12.22
C GLU A 324 8.62 -27.02 -11.36
N ILE A 325 7.67 -26.14 -11.07
CA ILE A 325 7.87 -24.89 -10.34
C ILE A 325 6.84 -24.85 -9.21
N VAL A 326 7.32 -24.74 -7.98
CA VAL A 326 6.44 -24.65 -6.81
C VAL A 326 6.71 -23.36 -6.05
N GLY A 327 5.69 -22.51 -5.99
CA GLY A 327 5.68 -21.31 -5.17
C GLY A 327 5.04 -21.58 -3.81
N VAL A 328 5.78 -21.33 -2.73
CA VAL A 328 5.32 -21.48 -1.36
C VAL A 328 5.35 -20.13 -0.66
N ASP A 329 4.27 -19.76 0.00
CA ASP A 329 4.24 -18.55 0.83
C ASP A 329 3.37 -18.77 2.08
N VAL A 330 3.71 -18.09 3.17
CA VAL A 330 2.88 -18.14 4.41
C VAL A 330 1.59 -17.34 4.24
N SER A 331 1.58 -16.37 3.32
CA SER A 331 0.49 -15.46 3.02
C SER A 331 -0.39 -16.01 1.90
N MET A 332 -1.57 -16.55 2.27
CA MET A 332 -2.62 -16.91 1.30
C MET A 332 -3.00 -15.76 0.36
N ARG A 333 -2.91 -14.53 0.88
CA ARG A 333 -3.14 -13.32 0.10
C ARG A 333 -2.11 -13.18 -1.03
N ALA A 334 -0.82 -13.35 -0.72
CA ALA A 334 0.25 -13.25 -1.70
C ALA A 334 0.08 -14.32 -2.80
N LEU A 335 -0.25 -15.55 -2.41
CA LEU A 335 -0.58 -16.65 -3.33
C LEU A 335 -1.80 -16.37 -4.21
N THR A 336 -2.85 -15.72 -3.66
CA THR A 336 -4.03 -15.31 -4.45
C THR A 336 -3.64 -14.27 -5.51
N ILE A 337 -2.76 -13.33 -5.16
CA ILE A 337 -2.24 -12.33 -6.11
C ILE A 337 -1.35 -13.01 -7.16
N ALA A 338 -0.47 -13.93 -6.74
CA ALA A 338 0.38 -14.71 -7.62
C ALA A 338 -0.47 -15.50 -8.63
N SER A 339 -1.48 -16.23 -8.18
CA SER A 339 -2.41 -16.97 -9.04
C SER A 339 -3.05 -16.09 -10.12
N ARG A 340 -3.53 -14.88 -9.74
CA ARG A 340 -4.11 -13.91 -10.68
C ARG A 340 -3.07 -13.33 -11.64
N ARG A 341 -1.86 -13.00 -11.16
CA ARG A 341 -0.76 -12.47 -11.98
C ARG A 341 -0.32 -13.47 -13.03
N LEU A 342 -0.19 -14.74 -12.62
CA LEU A 342 0.16 -15.85 -13.50
C LEU A 342 -0.98 -16.22 -14.45
N LYS A 343 -2.21 -15.75 -14.18
CA LYS A 343 -3.43 -16.09 -14.92
C LYS A 343 -3.64 -17.61 -14.98
N LEU A 344 -3.49 -18.30 -13.83
CA LEU A 344 -3.57 -19.76 -13.76
C LEU A 344 -4.91 -20.31 -14.30
N ASP A 345 -5.99 -19.54 -14.18
CA ASP A 345 -7.33 -19.84 -14.70
C ASP A 345 -7.42 -19.81 -16.24
N ARG A 346 -6.51 -19.10 -16.90
CA ARG A 346 -6.45 -18.94 -18.37
C ARG A 346 -5.18 -19.54 -18.97
N MET A 347 -4.34 -20.17 -18.16
CA MET A 347 -3.06 -20.73 -18.57
C MET A 347 -3.30 -22.03 -19.33
N GLY A 348 -2.61 -22.20 -20.47
CA GLY A 348 -2.72 -23.45 -21.24
C GLY A 348 -2.25 -24.65 -20.42
N GLU A 349 -2.88 -25.82 -20.64
CA GLU A 349 -2.67 -27.03 -19.83
C GLU A 349 -1.19 -27.39 -19.63
N ARG A 350 -0.36 -27.27 -20.68
CA ARG A 350 1.08 -27.56 -20.62
C ARG A 350 1.86 -26.64 -19.67
N GLN A 351 1.49 -25.37 -19.58
CA GLN A 351 2.12 -24.44 -18.65
C GLN A 351 1.53 -24.61 -17.25
N ALA A 352 0.22 -24.81 -17.15
CA ALA A 352 -0.46 -25.01 -15.87
C ALA A 352 0.07 -26.25 -15.13
N ALA A 353 0.35 -27.34 -15.85
CA ALA A 353 0.93 -28.56 -15.28
C ALA A 353 2.33 -28.37 -14.68
N ARG A 354 3.06 -27.32 -15.07
CA ARG A 354 4.41 -27.02 -14.57
C ARG A 354 4.40 -26.21 -13.28
N VAL A 355 3.27 -25.62 -12.86
CA VAL A 355 3.25 -24.68 -11.74
C VAL A 355 2.25 -25.08 -10.66
N THR A 356 2.71 -25.12 -9.41
CA THR A 356 1.84 -25.27 -8.24
C THR A 356 2.11 -24.15 -7.24
N LEU A 357 1.04 -23.57 -6.70
CA LEU A 357 1.13 -22.59 -5.61
C LEU A 357 0.43 -23.17 -4.38
N PHE A 358 1.08 -23.13 -3.21
CA PHE A 358 0.41 -23.53 -1.97
C PHE A 358 0.93 -22.79 -0.74
N GLN A 359 0.09 -22.76 0.29
CA GLN A 359 0.44 -22.15 1.56
C GLN A 359 1.36 -23.04 2.38
N GLY A 360 2.47 -22.48 2.84
CA GLY A 360 3.43 -23.16 3.71
C GLY A 360 4.22 -22.18 4.55
N SER A 361 4.82 -22.67 5.64
CA SER A 361 5.71 -21.88 6.48
C SER A 361 7.07 -22.57 6.51
N LEU A 362 8.11 -21.77 6.34
CA LEU A 362 9.51 -22.25 6.37
C LEU A 362 10.01 -22.50 7.79
N ALA A 363 9.18 -22.26 8.82
CA ALA A 363 9.51 -22.57 10.21
C ALA A 363 9.21 -24.03 10.60
N TYR A 364 8.66 -24.83 9.69
CA TYR A 364 8.32 -26.24 9.93
C TYR A 364 8.78 -27.11 8.76
N THR A 365 9.02 -28.38 9.02
CA THR A 365 9.35 -29.34 7.97
C THR A 365 8.11 -29.72 7.17
N ASP A 366 8.23 -29.72 5.84
CA ASP A 366 7.18 -30.15 4.93
C ASP A 366 7.73 -31.20 3.96
N LYS A 367 7.18 -32.41 4.02
CA LYS A 367 7.61 -33.54 3.18
C LYS A 367 7.42 -33.26 1.68
N ARG A 368 6.50 -32.36 1.32
CA ARG A 368 6.24 -31.97 -0.07
C ARG A 368 7.40 -31.21 -0.71
N LEU A 369 8.32 -30.67 0.09
CA LEU A 369 9.49 -29.91 -0.39
C LEU A 369 10.72 -30.80 -0.69
N LYS A 370 10.62 -32.11 -0.49
CA LYS A 370 11.72 -33.05 -0.77
C LYS A 370 11.85 -33.37 -2.26
N GLY A 371 13.08 -33.60 -2.69
CA GLY A 371 13.39 -34.13 -4.03
C GLY A 371 13.39 -33.10 -5.16
N TYR A 372 13.40 -31.80 -4.83
CA TYR A 372 13.59 -30.72 -5.80
C TYR A 372 15.07 -30.48 -6.08
N ASP A 373 15.39 -30.03 -7.29
CA ASP A 373 16.77 -29.77 -7.71
C ASP A 373 17.29 -28.50 -7.05
N ALA A 374 16.45 -27.46 -6.98
CA ALA A 374 16.82 -26.19 -6.39
C ALA A 374 15.71 -25.59 -5.51
N ALA A 375 16.12 -24.81 -4.52
CA ALA A 375 15.24 -23.91 -3.77
C ALA A 375 15.79 -22.49 -3.77
N VAL A 376 14.90 -21.51 -3.87
CA VAL A 376 15.22 -20.08 -3.83
C VAL A 376 14.55 -19.44 -2.63
N LEU A 377 15.34 -18.68 -1.87
CA LEU A 377 14.92 -17.81 -0.77
C LEU A 377 15.32 -16.38 -1.17
N SER A 378 14.49 -15.72 -1.98
CA SER A 378 14.80 -14.36 -2.45
C SER A 378 14.16 -13.32 -1.54
N GLU A 379 14.97 -12.63 -0.74
CA GLU A 379 14.52 -11.66 0.25
C GLU A 379 13.51 -12.24 1.24
N VAL A 380 13.93 -13.27 1.97
CA VAL A 380 13.06 -14.04 2.87
C VAL A 380 13.60 -14.06 4.29
N ILE A 381 14.92 -14.23 4.43
CA ILE A 381 15.55 -14.47 5.73
C ILE A 381 15.46 -13.23 6.62
N GLU A 382 15.56 -12.04 6.05
CA GLU A 382 15.49 -10.74 6.71
C GLU A 382 14.10 -10.44 7.28
N HIS A 383 13.05 -11.10 6.81
CA HIS A 383 11.69 -10.95 7.33
C HIS A 383 11.39 -11.91 8.50
N LEU A 384 12.32 -12.81 8.82
CA LEU A 384 12.18 -13.75 9.94
C LEU A 384 12.76 -13.17 11.21
N ASP A 385 12.10 -13.46 12.34
CA ASP A 385 12.71 -13.22 13.64
C ASP A 385 13.95 -14.12 13.78
N LEU A 386 15.09 -13.56 14.22
CA LEU A 386 16.36 -14.30 14.38
C LEU A 386 16.20 -15.64 15.15
N PRO A 387 15.37 -15.76 16.21
CA PRO A 387 15.14 -17.04 16.88
C PRO A 387 14.50 -18.13 16.02
N ARG A 388 13.86 -17.78 14.91
CA ARG A 388 13.22 -18.72 13.96
C ARG A 388 14.14 -19.16 12.82
N LEU A 389 15.24 -18.44 12.61
CA LEU A 389 16.19 -18.73 11.55
C LEU A 389 16.75 -20.18 11.63
N PRO A 390 17.11 -20.74 12.81
CA PRO A 390 17.54 -22.14 12.90
C PRO A 390 16.49 -23.16 12.43
N ALA A 391 15.20 -22.84 12.59
CA ALA A 391 14.12 -23.70 12.11
C ALA A 391 14.04 -23.68 10.57
N LEU A 392 14.24 -22.50 9.94
CA LEU A 392 14.36 -22.40 8.49
C LEU A 392 15.59 -23.13 7.97
N GLU A 393 16.74 -22.97 8.62
CA GLU A 393 17.99 -23.66 8.28
C GLU A 393 17.73 -25.18 8.21
N TYR A 394 17.14 -25.74 9.26
CA TYR A 394 16.83 -27.16 9.31
C TYR A 394 15.75 -27.57 8.28
N ALA A 395 14.67 -26.79 8.12
CA ALA A 395 13.59 -27.12 7.20
C ALA A 395 14.07 -27.16 5.74
N VAL A 396 14.90 -26.19 5.33
CA VAL A 396 15.38 -26.06 3.94
C VAL A 396 16.61 -26.93 3.70
N PHE A 397 17.68 -26.75 4.47
CA PHE A 397 18.96 -27.41 4.22
C PHE A 397 19.05 -28.82 4.79
N GLY A 398 18.35 -29.10 5.89
CA GLY A 398 18.34 -30.42 6.54
C GLY A 398 17.26 -31.35 5.98
N ALA A 399 16.01 -30.90 5.99
CA ALA A 399 14.85 -31.73 5.72
C ALA A 399 14.45 -31.75 4.23
N ALA A 400 14.29 -30.59 3.58
CA ALA A 400 13.99 -30.52 2.14
C ALA A 400 15.20 -30.93 1.30
N ARG A 401 16.39 -30.42 1.68
CA ARG A 401 17.72 -30.79 1.18
C ARG A 401 17.82 -30.84 -0.36
N PRO A 402 17.48 -29.76 -1.07
CA PRO A 402 17.65 -29.70 -2.53
C PRO A 402 19.14 -29.70 -2.91
N ARG A 403 19.47 -30.05 -4.15
CA ARG A 403 20.87 -30.05 -4.63
C ARG A 403 21.47 -28.65 -4.60
N THR A 404 20.68 -27.62 -4.91
CA THR A 404 21.09 -26.22 -4.89
C THR A 404 20.14 -25.37 -4.03
N VAL A 405 20.66 -24.48 -3.20
CA VAL A 405 19.86 -23.45 -2.52
C VAL A 405 20.42 -22.08 -2.88
N LEU A 406 19.56 -21.17 -3.33
CA LEU A 406 19.91 -19.77 -3.57
C LEU A 406 19.29 -18.92 -2.47
N VAL A 407 20.09 -18.07 -1.84
CA VAL A 407 19.63 -17.13 -0.82
C VAL A 407 20.03 -15.73 -1.23
N THR A 408 19.09 -14.79 -1.28
CA THR A 408 19.39 -13.36 -1.40
C THR A 408 18.92 -12.60 -0.17
N THR A 409 19.70 -11.60 0.21
CA THR A 409 19.37 -10.67 1.30
C THR A 409 19.96 -9.29 1.00
N PRO A 410 19.38 -8.21 1.52
CA PRO A 410 19.99 -6.89 1.47
C PRO A 410 21.37 -6.84 2.15
N ASN A 411 22.21 -5.90 1.71
CA ASN A 411 23.48 -5.55 2.34
C ASN A 411 23.36 -4.24 3.13
N VAL A 412 23.35 -4.30 4.47
CA VAL A 412 23.22 -3.07 5.28
C VAL A 412 24.36 -2.06 5.04
N GLU A 413 25.56 -2.53 4.66
CA GLU A 413 26.72 -1.67 4.41
C GLU A 413 26.47 -0.70 3.25
N TYR A 414 25.71 -1.13 2.24
CA TYR A 414 25.38 -0.29 1.08
C TYR A 414 24.34 0.79 1.39
N ASN A 415 23.71 0.78 2.58
CA ASN A 415 22.64 1.72 2.90
C ASN A 415 23.09 3.18 2.81
N VAL A 416 24.38 3.44 3.06
CA VAL A 416 25.01 4.77 2.94
C VAL A 416 25.04 5.32 1.51
N ARG A 417 24.92 4.46 0.49
CA ARG A 417 24.90 4.86 -0.93
C ARG A 417 23.50 5.21 -1.44
N TRP A 418 22.47 4.96 -0.64
CA TRP A 418 21.13 5.45 -0.94
C TRP A 418 20.99 6.87 -0.40
N GLU A 419 20.93 7.86 -1.29
CA GLU A 419 20.77 9.30 -0.97
C GLU A 419 19.55 9.60 -0.08
N THR A 420 18.61 8.67 0.03
CA THR A 420 17.34 8.79 0.75
C THR A 420 17.26 7.98 2.06
N LEU A 421 18.35 7.34 2.51
CA LEU A 421 18.40 6.56 3.75
C LEU A 421 19.39 7.16 4.76
N PRO A 422 18.96 7.58 5.96
CA PRO A 422 19.90 7.92 7.04
C PRO A 422 20.73 6.70 7.42
N ALA A 423 22.04 6.87 7.56
CA ALA A 423 22.96 5.80 7.95
C ALA A 423 22.45 5.06 9.22
N GLY A 424 22.46 3.72 9.17
CA GLY A 424 22.08 2.86 10.30
C GLY A 424 20.62 2.38 10.36
N HIS A 425 19.77 2.67 9.36
CA HIS A 425 18.40 2.14 9.27
C HIS A 425 18.29 1.03 8.22
N THR A 426 17.40 0.05 8.45
CA THR A 426 17.06 -0.98 7.46
C THR A 426 16.39 -0.34 6.25
N ARG A 427 16.69 -0.83 5.05
CA ARG A 427 16.12 -0.38 3.76
C ARG A 427 14.61 -0.54 3.68
N HIS A 428 14.06 -1.53 4.37
CA HIS A 428 12.62 -1.74 4.47
C HIS A 428 12.19 -1.92 5.93
N GLY A 429 11.05 -1.31 6.30
CA GLY A 429 10.53 -1.29 7.68
C GLY A 429 9.89 -2.61 8.13
N ASP A 430 9.81 -3.61 7.25
CA ASP A 430 9.39 -4.99 7.54
C ASP A 430 10.59 -5.96 7.68
N HIS A 431 11.82 -5.47 7.57
CA HIS A 431 13.01 -6.24 7.91
C HIS A 431 13.15 -6.33 9.43
N ARG A 432 13.35 -7.56 9.92
CA ARG A 432 13.70 -7.84 11.32
C ARG A 432 15.18 -7.59 11.59
N PHE A 433 16.00 -7.73 10.55
CA PHE A 433 17.43 -7.44 10.55
C PHE A 433 17.92 -7.19 9.12
N GLU A 434 19.07 -6.54 8.96
CA GLU A 434 19.83 -6.54 7.71
C GLU A 434 21.28 -6.84 8.04
N TRP A 435 21.86 -7.82 7.35
CA TRP A 435 23.23 -8.25 7.62
C TRP A 435 24.26 -7.47 6.80
N THR A 436 25.44 -7.32 7.38
CA THR A 436 26.65 -6.99 6.64
C THR A 436 27.10 -8.17 5.77
N ARG A 437 28.07 -7.94 4.88
CA ARG A 437 28.73 -9.02 4.12
C ARG A 437 29.41 -10.03 5.01
N GLU A 438 30.00 -9.59 6.10
CA GLU A 438 30.66 -10.49 7.06
C GLU A 438 29.63 -11.38 7.78
N GLU A 439 28.54 -10.79 8.29
CA GLU A 439 27.49 -11.52 8.98
C GLU A 439 26.80 -12.56 8.07
N PHE A 440 26.46 -12.17 6.85
CA PHE A 440 25.86 -13.07 5.85
C PHE A 440 26.80 -14.21 5.48
N ARG A 441 28.09 -13.91 5.22
CA ARG A 441 29.11 -14.94 4.92
C ARG A 441 29.30 -15.90 6.08
N ALA A 442 29.41 -15.38 7.30
CA ALA A 442 29.58 -16.20 8.50
C ALA A 442 28.37 -17.11 8.73
N TRP A 443 27.15 -16.59 8.56
CA TRP A 443 25.93 -17.40 8.62
C TRP A 443 25.92 -18.49 7.55
N ALA A 444 26.18 -18.13 6.29
CA ALA A 444 26.15 -19.05 5.17
C ALA A 444 27.19 -20.18 5.33
N HIS A 445 28.42 -19.88 5.74
CA HIS A 445 29.42 -20.91 6.00
C HIS A 445 29.02 -21.87 7.13
N ARG A 446 28.41 -21.37 8.21
CA ARG A 446 27.93 -22.23 9.31
C ARG A 446 26.81 -23.17 8.85
N VAL A 447 25.85 -22.65 8.09
CA VAL A 447 24.74 -23.46 7.53
C VAL A 447 25.29 -24.50 6.56
N ALA A 448 26.20 -24.09 5.68
CA ALA A 448 26.83 -24.95 4.69
C ALA A 448 27.56 -26.13 5.36
N GLY A 449 28.43 -25.85 6.33
CA GLY A 449 29.16 -26.89 7.08
C GLY A 449 28.24 -27.81 7.89
N ARG A 450 27.18 -27.28 8.52
CA ARG A 450 26.24 -28.09 9.31
C ARG A 450 25.43 -29.07 8.45
N HIS A 451 25.14 -28.71 7.20
CA HIS A 451 24.22 -29.46 6.34
C HIS A 451 24.90 -30.13 5.14
N GLY A 452 26.23 -30.03 5.01
CA GLY A 452 27.01 -30.66 3.94
C GLY A 452 26.85 -29.97 2.59
N TYR A 453 26.78 -28.64 2.58
CA TYR A 453 26.81 -27.83 1.36
C TYR A 453 28.17 -27.12 1.24
N ASP A 454 28.59 -26.90 0.00
CA ASP A 454 29.57 -25.89 -0.36
C ASP A 454 28.82 -24.57 -0.63
N VAL A 455 29.45 -23.40 -0.41
CA VAL A 455 28.82 -22.10 -0.64
C VAL A 455 29.70 -21.15 -1.44
N GLU A 456 29.11 -20.50 -2.45
CA GLU A 456 29.70 -19.44 -3.27
C GLU A 456 28.90 -18.14 -3.12
N PHE A 457 29.56 -16.98 -3.18
CA PHE A 457 28.92 -15.67 -3.05
C PHE A 457 29.02 -14.88 -4.35
N LEU A 458 27.91 -14.29 -4.76
CA LEU A 458 27.79 -13.50 -5.99
C LEU A 458 27.26 -12.10 -5.67
N PRO A 459 27.80 -11.04 -6.28
CA PRO A 459 27.24 -9.70 -6.16
C PRO A 459 25.98 -9.55 -7.00
N VAL A 460 25.01 -8.79 -6.49
CA VAL A 460 23.80 -8.43 -7.24
C VAL A 460 23.58 -6.91 -7.18
N GLY A 461 23.71 -6.27 -8.34
CA GLY A 461 23.71 -4.81 -8.48
C GLY A 461 25.13 -4.23 -8.64
N PRO A 462 25.28 -2.90 -8.65
CA PRO A 462 26.60 -2.26 -8.71
C PRO A 462 27.45 -2.68 -7.51
N ASP A 463 28.61 -3.27 -7.77
CA ASP A 463 29.54 -3.69 -6.72
C ASP A 463 30.42 -2.50 -6.33
N ASP A 464 30.04 -1.83 -5.23
CA ASP A 464 30.78 -0.69 -4.72
C ASP A 464 32.08 -1.15 -4.04
N PRO A 465 33.23 -0.52 -4.33
CA PRO A 465 34.51 -0.97 -3.79
C PRO A 465 34.61 -0.88 -2.26
N GLU A 466 33.86 0.03 -1.62
CA GLU A 466 33.89 0.21 -0.17
C GLU A 466 32.82 -0.66 0.50
N VAL A 467 31.58 -0.59 0.02
CA VAL A 467 30.42 -1.16 0.72
C VAL A 467 29.84 -2.41 0.05
N GLY A 468 30.39 -2.83 -1.09
CA GLY A 468 29.98 -4.03 -1.83
C GLY A 468 28.70 -3.85 -2.65
N PRO A 469 28.00 -4.94 -3.01
CA PRO A 469 26.78 -4.85 -3.79
C PRO A 469 25.58 -4.50 -2.90
N PRO A 470 24.51 -3.88 -3.44
CA PRO A 470 23.30 -3.64 -2.68
C PRO A 470 22.61 -4.96 -2.28
N THR A 471 22.58 -5.98 -3.12
CA THR A 471 22.03 -7.29 -2.74
C THR A 471 23.16 -8.30 -2.63
N GLN A 472 23.11 -9.11 -1.59
CA GLN A 472 24.01 -10.23 -1.37
C GLN A 472 23.34 -11.51 -1.86
N MET A 473 24.08 -12.36 -2.57
CA MET A 473 23.58 -13.66 -3.00
C MET A 473 24.56 -14.76 -2.60
N ALA A 474 24.03 -15.84 -2.01
CA ALA A 474 24.77 -17.07 -1.73
C ALA A 474 24.16 -18.24 -2.50
N THR A 475 25.01 -19.03 -3.15
CA THR A 475 24.65 -20.27 -3.84
C THR A 475 25.23 -21.43 -3.07
N PHE A 476 24.37 -22.23 -2.46
CA PHE A 476 24.74 -23.44 -1.74
C PHE A 476 24.59 -24.63 -2.69
N THR A 477 25.63 -25.45 -2.80
CA THR A 477 25.60 -26.69 -3.60
C THR A 477 25.87 -27.87 -2.71
N PHE A 478 24.98 -28.86 -2.73
CA PHE A 478 25.09 -30.03 -1.89
C PHE A 478 26.35 -30.84 -2.25
N SER A 479 27.24 -31.04 -1.28
CA SER A 479 28.51 -31.74 -1.47
C SER A 479 28.41 -33.14 -0.90
N ALA A 480 28.46 -34.16 -1.75
CA ALA A 480 28.35 -35.56 -1.33
C ALA A 480 29.55 -36.07 -0.51
N LYS A 481 30.58 -35.25 -0.27
CA LYS A 481 31.88 -35.68 0.26
C LYS A 481 31.88 -36.17 1.72
N GLU A 482 30.85 -35.91 2.52
CA GLU A 482 30.82 -36.31 3.94
C GLU A 482 29.75 -37.34 4.31
N ALA A 483 28.86 -37.74 3.39
CA ALA A 483 27.81 -38.74 3.69
C ALA A 483 28.33 -40.18 3.90
N LYS A 484 29.65 -40.40 3.82
CA LYS A 484 30.29 -41.71 3.98
C LYS A 484 31.01 -41.92 5.32
N ALA A 485 30.97 -40.94 6.24
CA ALA A 485 31.70 -41.00 7.51
C ALA A 485 30.83 -40.83 8.77
N ALA A 486 29.50 -40.99 8.67
CA ALA A 486 28.58 -40.97 9.80
C ALA A 486 27.89 -42.32 9.98
#